data_AF-A0A950DQD5-F1
#
_entry.id   AF-A0A950DQD5-F1
#
_cell.length_a   1.000
_cell.length_b   1.000
_cell.length_c   1.000
_cell.angle_alpha   90.00
_cell.angle_beta   90.00
_cell.angle_gamma   90.00
#
_symmetry.space_group_name_H-M   'P 1'
#
loop_
_entity.id
_entity.type
_entity.pdbx_description
1 polymer ?
#
loop_
_entity_poly.entity_id
_entity_poly.type
_entity_poly.pdbx_seq_one_letter_code
_entity_poly.pdbx_strand_id
1 'polypeptide(L)' 'RVPGSGMGLSIAREILRAHGGDIVVESDASLGTEFTAILPLNHKG' A
#
# COMPACT_ATOMS: atom_id res chain seq x y z
N ARG A 1 21.94 2.89 -13.71
CA ARG A 1 20.91 2.44 -12.74
C ARG A 1 19.90 3.57 -12.64
N VAL A 2 18.62 3.32 -12.92
CA VAL A 2 17.57 4.36 -12.77
C VAL A 2 17.22 4.43 -11.27
N PRO A 3 17.33 5.60 -10.62
CA PRO A 3 16.89 5.76 -9.24
C PRO A 3 15.40 5.45 -9.12
N GLY A 4 14.99 4.72 -8.09
CA GLY A 4 13.58 4.57 -7.78
C GLY A 4 12.98 5.94 -7.45
N SER A 5 11.90 6.32 -8.13
CA SER A 5 11.24 7.62 -7.95
C SER A 5 10.41 7.74 -6.67
N GLY A 6 10.37 6.68 -5.85
CA GLY A 6 9.51 6.61 -4.66
C GLY A 6 8.01 6.48 -4.95
N MET A 7 7.60 6.37 -6.22
CA MET A 7 6.19 6.35 -6.62
C MET A 7 5.46 5.02 -6.38
N GLY A 8 6.17 3.94 -6.06
CA GLY A 8 5.57 2.60 -5.94
C GLY A 8 4.44 2.53 -4.90
N LEU A 9 4.65 3.14 -3.72
CA LEU A 9 3.67 3.10 -2.64
C LEU A 9 2.44 3.97 -2.95
N SER A 10 2.62 5.14 -3.57
CA SER A 10 1.50 6.00 -3.93
C SER A 10 0.61 5.33 -4.97
N ILE A 11 1.22 4.72 -6.00
CA ILE A 11 0.50 3.96 -7.03
C ILE A 11 -0.26 2.78 -6.41
N ALA A 12 0.41 1.98 -5.56
CA ALA A 12 -0.23 0.84 -4.91
C ALA A 12 -1.41 1.26 -4.02
N ARG A 13 -1.28 2.37 -3.31
CA ARG A 13 -2.34 2.92 -2.44
C ARG A 13 -3.53 3.43 -3.25
N GLU A 14 -3.29 4.11 -4.36
CA GLU A 14 -4.36 4.56 -5.27
C GLU A 14 -5.14 3.38 -5.85
N ILE A 15 -4.43 2.32 -6.29
CA ILE A 15 -5.05 1.10 -6.79
C ILE A 15 -5.95 0.49 -5.70
N LEU A 16 -5.46 0.28 -4.49
CA LEU A 16 -6.27 -0.33 -3.42
C LEU A 16 -7.49 0.51 -3.07
N ARG A 17 -7.36 1.83 -3.00
CA ARG A 17 -8.49 2.74 -2.74
C ARG A 17 -9.56 2.68 -3.83
N ALA A 18 -9.15 2.59 -5.09
CA ALA A 18 -10.10 2.39 -6.20
C ALA A 18 -10.89 1.08 -6.08
N HIS A 19 -10.36 0.08 -5.35
CA HIS A 19 -11.01 -1.20 -5.07
C HIS A 19 -11.71 -1.24 -3.69
N GLY A 20 -11.84 -0.09 -3.00
CA GLY A 20 -12.45 -0.01 -1.68
C GLY A 20 -11.57 -0.51 -0.53
N GLY A 21 -10.28 -0.72 -0.79
CA GLY A 21 -9.26 -1.08 0.17
C GLY A 21 -8.35 0.08 0.58
N ASP A 22 -7.28 -0.21 1.33
CA ASP A 22 -6.20 0.75 1.62
C ASP A 22 -4.90 0.01 2.01
N ILE A 23 -3.81 0.76 2.18
CA ILE A 23 -2.53 0.29 2.76
C ILE A 23 -2.30 0.94 4.13
N VAL A 24 -1.97 0.11 5.13
CA VAL A 24 -1.43 0.54 6.44
C VAL A 24 0.08 0.33 6.45
N VAL A 25 0.81 1.27 7.06
CA VAL A 25 2.27 1.21 7.16
C VAL A 25 2.66 1.35 8.62
N GLU A 26 3.37 0.35 9.12
CA GLU A 26 3.94 0.34 10.46
C GLU A 26 5.46 0.24 10.31
N SER A 27 6.19 1.12 10.99
CA SER A 27 7.64 1.19 10.87
C SER A 27 8.24 1.33 12.25
N ASP A 28 9.18 0.46 12.56
CA ASP A 28 9.99 0.52 13.77
C ASP A 28 11.47 0.50 13.35
N ALA A 29 12.27 1.41 13.91
CA ALA A 29 13.66 1.57 13.53
C ALA A 29 14.52 0.32 13.81
N SER A 30 14.10 -0.52 14.75
CA SER A 30 14.79 -1.76 15.14
C SER A 30 14.24 -3.02 14.45
N LEU A 31 12.99 -3.00 13.98
CA LEU A 31 12.32 -4.17 13.38
C LEU A 31 12.11 -4.05 11.86
N GLY A 32 12.22 -2.85 11.30
CA GLY A 32 11.99 -2.58 9.88
C GLY A 32 10.60 -1.99 9.62
N THR A 33 10.09 -2.16 8.39
CA THR A 33 8.80 -1.59 7.98
C THR A 33 7.90 -2.69 7.45
N GLU A 34 6.67 -2.73 7.97
CA GLU A 34 5.59 -3.59 7.54
C GLU A 34 4.56 -2.78 6.74
N PHE A 35 4.08 -3.39 5.65
CA PHE A 35 3.03 -2.83 4.79
C PHE A 35 1.88 -3.83 4.73
N THR A 36 0.70 -3.43 5.19
CA THR A 36 -0.50 -4.27 5.18
C THR A 36 -1.47 -3.75 4.14
N ALA A 37 -1.76 -4.55 3.11
CA ALA A 37 -2.79 -4.27 2.12
C ALA A 37 -4.13 -4.88 2.57
N ILE A 38 -5.19 -4.07 2.60
CA ILE A 38 -6.53 -4.48 3.01
C ILE A 38 -7.46 -4.33 1.82
N LEU A 39 -8.23 -5.37 1.50
CA LEU A 39 -9.21 -5.35 0.42
C LEU A 39 -10.53 -5.99 0.87
N PRO A 40 -11.69 -5.42 0.53
CA PRO A 40 -12.98 -6.08 0.72
C PRO A 40 -13.04 -7.41 -0.04
N LEU A 41 -13.56 -8.46 0.59
CA LEU A 41 -13.76 -9.77 -0.07
C LEU A 41 -14.86 -9.73 -1.13
N ASN A 42 -15.80 -8.79 -1.00
CA ASN A 42 -16.90 -8.60 -1.92
C ASN A 42 -16.89 -7.17 -2.44
N HIS A 43 -16.94 -7.03 -3.75
CA HIS A 43 -17.14 -5.73 -4.39
C HIS A 43 -18.62 -5.35 -4.25
N LYS A 44 -18.92 -4.25 -3.56
CA LYS A 44 -20.27 -3.67 -3.59
C LYS A 44 -20.40 -2.85 -4.87
N GLY A 45 -20.78 -3.53 -5.95
CA GLY A 45 -21.35 -2.94 -7.16
C GLY A 45 -22.87 -3.01 -7.09
#